data_AF-A0A143BBN7-F1
#
_entry.id   AF-A0A143BBN7-F1
#
_cell.length_a   1.000
_cell.length_b   1.000
_cell.length_c   1.000
_cell.angle_alpha   90.00
_cell.angle_beta   90.00
_cell.angle_gamma   90.00
#
_symmetry.space_group_name_H-M   'P 1'
#
loop_
_entity.id
_entity.type
_entity.pdbx_description
1 polymer ?
#
loop_
_entity_poly.entity_id
_entity_poly.type
_entity_poly.pdbx_seq_one_letter_code
_entity_poly.pdbx_strand_id
1 'polypeptide(L)' 'MSLLNVVIALVVIGFGLWLINRFIPMAGSIKTILNLVVVIVVLVWLLNIFGVISHFPDLHLGR' A
#
# COMPACT_ATOMS: atom_id res chain seq x y z
N MET A 1 7.33 8.45 -9.94
CA MET A 1 6.87 7.29 -10.75
C MET A 1 5.81 7.76 -11.72
N SER A 2 5.74 7.23 -12.95
CA SER A 2 4.65 7.55 -13.89
C SER A 2 3.29 7.08 -13.34
N LEU A 3 2.20 7.76 -13.71
CA LEU A 3 0.84 7.44 -13.25
C LEU A 3 0.48 5.97 -13.52
N LEU A 4 0.97 5.44 -14.64
CA LEU A 4 0.79 4.05 -15.07
C LEU A 4 1.41 3.04 -14.09
N ASN A 5 2.57 3.33 -13.50
CA ASN A 5 3.17 2.46 -12.48
C ASN A 5 2.31 2.36 -11.22
N VAL A 6 1.64 3.44 -10.83
CA VAL A 6 0.75 3.45 -9.65
C VAL A 6 -0.47 2.57 -9.91
N VAL A 7 -1.08 2.69 -11.09
CA VAL A 7 -2.21 1.85 -11.50
C VAL A 7 -1.81 0.38 -11.51
N ILE A 8 -0.66 0.03 -12.11
CA ILE A 8 -0.18 -1.35 -12.14
C ILE A 8 0.03 -1.89 -10.72
N ALA A 9 0.66 -1.12 -9.84
CA ALA A 9 0.90 -1.57 -8.47
C ALA A 9 -0.40 -1.75 -7.67
N LEU A 10 -1.42 -0.90 -7.86
CA LEU A 10 -2.75 -1.13 -7.27
C LEU A 10 -3.41 -2.41 -7.79
N VAL A 11 -3.29 -2.70 -9.09
CA VAL A 11 -3.78 -3.96 -9.67
C VAL A 11 -3.06 -5.15 -9.06
N VAL A 12 -1.73 -5.10 -8.93
CA VAL A 12 -0.93 -6.18 -8.32
C VAL A 12 -1.34 -6.43 -6.86
N ILE A 13 -1.48 -5.37 -6.06
CA ILE A 13 -1.87 -5.50 -4.65
C ILE A 13 -3.29 -6.04 -4.52
N GLY A 14 -4.23 -5.50 -5.30
CA GLY A 14 -5.62 -5.96 -5.32
C GLY A 14 -5.76 -7.41 -5.76
N PHE A 15 -5.02 -7.79 -6.81
CA PHE A 15 -4.99 -9.17 -7.31
C PHE A 15 -4.36 -10.14 -6.29
N GLY A 16 -3.29 -9.73 -5.61
CA GLY A 16 -2.66 -10.52 -4.53
C GLY A 16 -3.61 -10.75 -3.35
N LEU A 17 -4.30 -9.70 -2.89
CA LEU A 17 -5.32 -9.80 -1.84
C LEU A 17 -6.46 -10.73 -2.24
N TRP A 18 -6.94 -10.61 -3.49
CA TRP A 18 -8.00 -11.46 -4.03
C TRP A 18 -7.56 -12.92 -4.08
N LEU A 19 -6.33 -13.20 -4.51
CA LEU A 19 -5.75 -14.54 -4.52
C LEU A 19 -5.74 -15.13 -3.10
N ILE A 20 -5.18 -14.40 -2.14
CA ILE A 20 -5.08 -14.81 -0.75
C ILE A 20 -6.48 -15.14 -0.18
N ASN A 21 -7.46 -14.30 -0.47
CA ASN A 21 -8.84 -14.48 -0.01
C ASN A 21 -9.59 -15.62 -0.73
N ARG A 22 -9.25 -15.92 -1.99
CA ARG A 22 -9.91 -16.95 -2.81
C ARG A 22 -9.36 -18.35 -2.56
N PHE A 23 -8.06 -18.47 -2.33
CA PHE A 23 -7.38 -19.77 -2.26
C PHE A 23 -7.11 -20.24 -0.82
N ILE A 24 -7.12 -19.33 0.16
CA ILE A 24 -6.91 -19.69 1.56
C ILE A 24 -8.24 -19.53 2.31
N PRO A 25 -8.92 -20.64 2.68
CA PRO A 25 -10.09 -20.58 3.53
C PRO A 25 -9.65 -20.14 4.95
N MET A 26 -9.70 -18.82 5.19
CA MET A 26 -9.35 -18.23 6.48
C MET A 26 -10.57 -18.15 7.40
N ALA A 27 -10.34 -18.40 8.68
CA ALA A 27 -11.32 -18.08 9.72
C ALA A 27 -11.62 -16.57 9.71
N GLY A 28 -12.88 -16.19 9.96
CA GLY A 28 -13.37 -14.81 9.80
C GLY A 28 -12.51 -13.76 10.50
N SER A 29 -11.96 -14.05 11.68
CA SER A 29 -11.09 -13.14 12.44
C SER A 29 -9.76 -12.83 11.73
N ILE A 30 -9.12 -13.83 11.11
CA ILE A 30 -7.83 -13.67 10.41
C ILE A 30 -8.04 -12.87 9.13
N LYS A 31 -9.17 -13.08 8.44
CA LYS A 31 -9.55 -12.34 7.23
C LYS A 31 -9.63 -10.83 7.50
N THR A 32 -10.23 -10.44 8.63
CA THR A 32 -10.37 -9.04 9.03
C THR A 32 -9.00 -8.40 9.29
N ILE A 33 -8.10 -9.09 10.01
CA ILE A 33 -6.75 -8.59 10.30
C ILE A 33 -5.95 -8.42 9.00
N LEU A 34 -5.98 -9.41 8.11
CA LEU A 34 -5.24 -9.36 6.85
C LEU A 34 -5.70 -8.21 5.96
N ASN A 35 -7.03 -8.03 5.79
CA ASN A 35 -7.56 -6.93 5.01
C ASN A 35 -7.21 -5.56 5.63
N LEU A 36 -7.30 -5.43 6.95
CA LEU A 36 -6.93 -4.21 7.66
C LEU A 36 -5.45 -3.86 7.42
N VAL A 37 -4.55 -4.83 7.58
CA VAL A 37 -3.10 -4.63 7.38
C VAL A 37 -2.81 -4.23 5.95
N VAL A 38 -3.39 -4.91 4.96
CA VAL A 38 -3.13 -4.58 3.55
C VAL A 38 -3.66 -3.19 3.22
N VAL A 39 -4.85 -2.81 3.70
CA VAL A 39 -5.39 -1.46 3.50
C VAL A 39 -4.45 -0.40 4.10
N ILE A 40 -3.92 -0.62 5.31
CA ILE A 40 -2.95 0.30 5.93
C ILE A 40 -1.68 0.41 5.09
N VAL A 41 -1.12 -0.71 4.62
CA VAL A 41 0.07 -0.72 3.77
C VAL A 41 -0.18 0.06 2.47
N VAL A 42 -1.34 -0.15 1.83
CA VAL A 42 -1.72 0.58 0.61
C VAL A 42 -1.84 2.08 0.88
N LEU A 43 -2.46 2.48 1.99
CA LEU A 43 -2.60 3.89 2.37
C LEU A 43 -1.23 4.56 2.59
N VAL A 44 -0.34 3.92 3.35
CA VAL A 44 1.03 4.43 3.59
C VAL A 44 1.82 4.52 2.29
N TRP A 45 1.70 3.52 1.43
CA TRP A 45 2.36 3.51 0.13
C TRP A 45 1.82 4.60 -0.81
N LEU A 46 0.51 4.83 -0.82
CA LEU A 46 -0.11 5.94 -1.57
C LEU A 46 0.40 7.30 -1.07
N LEU A 47 0.45 7.52 0.24
CA LEU A 47 0.98 8.75 0.84
C LEU A 47 2.44 8.99 0.46
N ASN A 48 3.25 7.92 0.37
CA ASN A 48 4.63 8.00 -0.10
C ASN A 48 4.73 8.42 -1.57
N ILE A 49 3.89 7.85 -2.45
CA ILE A 49 3.85 8.19 -3.88
C ILE A 49 3.38 9.61 -4.13
N PHE A 50 2.35 10.06 -3.42
CA PHE A 50 1.85 11.44 -3.51
C PHE A 50 2.84 12.47 -2.96
N GLY A 51 3.97 12.01 -2.44
CA GLY A 51 5.04 12.89 -2.01
C GLY A 51 4.80 13.50 -0.64
N VAL A 52 3.78 13.08 0.11
CA VAL A 52 3.48 13.62 1.46
C VAL A 52 4.60 13.26 2.45
N ILE A 53 5.26 12.12 2.24
CA ILE A 53 6.38 11.65 3.06
C ILE A 53 7.74 12.13 2.50
N SER A 54 7.83 12.47 1.22
CA SER A 54 9.06 12.93 0.56
C SER A 54 9.14 14.45 0.35
N HIS A 55 8.10 15.19 0.73
CA HIS A 55 8.13 16.65 0.87
C HIS A 55 8.63 17.11 2.25
N PHE A 56 9.42 16.30 2.97
CA PHE A 56 10.43 16.95 3.80
C PHE A 56 11.36 17.64 2.82
N PRO A 57 11.31 18.99 2.68
CA PRO A 57 12.40 19.66 1.99
C PRO A 57 13.65 19.18 2.71
N ASP A 58 14.70 18.84 1.98
CA ASP A 58 16.03 18.74 2.57
C ASP A 58 16.24 20.06 3.34
N LEU A 59 15.91 20.05 4.63
CA LEU A 59 16.28 21.07 5.57
C LEU A 59 17.77 20.86 5.69
N HIS A 60 18.50 21.46 4.74
CA HIS A 60 19.86 21.88 4.92
C HIS A 60 19.88 22.72 6.20
N LEU A 61 20.04 22.03 7.33
CA LEU A 61 20.60 22.59 8.54
C LEU A 61 22.02 22.98 8.13
N GLY A 62 22.14 24.21 7.63
CA GLY A 62 23.41 24.84 7.32
C GLY A 62 24.30 24.86 8.55
N ARG A 63 25.58 24.57 8.31
CA ARG A 63 26.76 24.63 9.20
C ARG A 63 26.54 24.89 10.68
#